data_AF-A0A2S2R6B3-F1
#
_entry.id   AF-A0A2S2R6B3-F1
#
_cell.length_a   1.000
_cell.length_b   1.000
_cell.length_c   1.000
_cell.angle_alpha   90.00
_cell.angle_beta   90.00
_cell.angle_gamma   90.00
#
_symmetry.space_group_name_H-M   'P 1'
#
loop_
_entity.id
_entity.type
_entity.pdbx_description
1 polymer ?
#
loop_
_entity_poly.entity_id
_entity_poly.type
_entity_poly.pdbx_seq_one_letter_code
_entity_poly.pdbx_strand_id
1 'polypeptide(L)'
;MDGSRPRWTAVAVTPSAGGEEIRLDDGCGGGGRYPYAWLRNNCRCSSCASGETGFRKQVIRDFQFRPVPDRFEIISDDVLYVKWDDSHVSTYDLQWLLERNFNEGQERREYQQIKWTAESFSTMLRSFKYENVIKSDEVLLQWLETLAIYGISIIKSCGLEHDRIKELAARVAFLKRTHYGKTFRVEAKDDATNLAYRSTYLQLHTDLPYYEYTPGVILLHCIIQPESSGGENEVTDGLFVCERLKEINPNRYKALSTIPVRWIDHGHDNGYNFHNIHHAPVIW
;
A
#
# COMPACT_ATOMS: atom_id res chain seq x y z
N MET A 1 10.19 3.82 -37.11
CA MET A 1 8.98 4.27 -36.40
C MET A 1 9.00 5.78 -36.47
N ASP A 2 8.00 6.35 -37.11
CA ASP A 2 7.82 7.80 -37.23
C ASP A 2 7.73 8.41 -35.82
N GLY A 3 8.60 9.38 -35.53
CA GLY A 3 8.68 10.10 -34.27
C GLY A 3 7.74 11.30 -34.19
N SER A 4 6.62 11.28 -34.91
CA SER A 4 5.58 12.30 -34.83
C SER A 4 4.92 12.26 -33.44
N ARG A 5 4.87 13.42 -32.78
CA ARG A 5 4.17 13.55 -31.49
C ARG A 5 2.68 13.23 -31.71
N PRO A 6 2.02 12.51 -30.78
CA PRO A 6 0.60 12.23 -30.88
C PRO A 6 -0.20 13.53 -30.98
N ARG A 7 -1.14 13.58 -31.92
CA ARG A 7 -2.00 14.75 -32.14
C ARG A 7 -3.27 14.59 -31.30
N TRP A 8 -3.21 15.07 -30.08
CA TRP A 8 -4.30 14.96 -29.13
C TRP A 8 -5.55 15.73 -29.58
N THR A 9 -6.70 15.11 -29.37
CA THR A 9 -8.01 15.73 -29.55
C THR A 9 -8.84 15.58 -28.27
N ALA A 10 -9.76 16.52 -28.06
CA ALA A 10 -10.69 16.50 -26.95
C ALA A 10 -12.11 16.61 -27.49
N VAL A 11 -13.03 15.76 -27.05
CA VAL A 11 -14.44 15.78 -27.44
C VAL A 11 -15.34 15.62 -26.22
N ALA A 12 -16.50 16.27 -26.25
CA ALA A 12 -17.53 16.09 -25.24
C ALA A 12 -18.27 14.78 -25.49
N VAL A 13 -18.50 14.00 -24.44
CA VAL A 13 -19.24 12.74 -24.50
C VAL A 13 -20.26 12.72 -23.36
N THR A 14 -21.47 12.24 -23.68
CA THR A 14 -22.51 11.94 -22.69
C THR A 14 -22.78 10.43 -22.72
N PRO A 15 -22.18 9.65 -21.81
CA PRO A 15 -22.39 8.21 -21.77
C PRO A 15 -23.86 7.87 -21.48
N SER A 16 -24.34 6.74 -22.01
CA SER A 16 -25.70 6.22 -21.77
C SER A 16 -25.98 5.91 -20.30
N ALA A 17 -24.93 5.65 -19.52
CA ALA A 17 -24.94 5.55 -18.07
C ALA A 17 -23.72 6.30 -17.49
N GLY A 18 -23.84 7.61 -17.28
CA GLY A 18 -22.74 8.43 -16.76
C GLY A 18 -23.07 9.92 -16.70
N GLY A 19 -22.21 10.69 -16.04
CA GLY A 19 -22.21 12.16 -16.12
C GLY A 19 -21.47 12.64 -17.37
N GLU A 20 -21.61 13.92 -17.70
CA GLU A 20 -20.92 14.53 -18.83
C GLU A 20 -19.39 14.52 -18.63
N GLU A 21 -18.66 14.18 -19.69
CA GLU A 21 -17.21 13.99 -19.65
C GLU A 21 -16.50 14.53 -20.90
N ILE A 22 -15.21 14.86 -20.73
CA ILE A 22 -14.28 15.10 -21.84
C ILE A 22 -13.56 13.79 -22.13
N ARG A 23 -13.56 13.37 -23.38
CA ARG A 23 -12.73 12.26 -23.88
C ARG A 23 -11.53 12.84 -24.61
N LEU A 24 -10.34 12.41 -24.18
CA LEU A 24 -9.09 12.63 -24.89
C LEU A 24 -8.78 11.43 -25.78
N ASP A 25 -8.26 11.70 -26.98
CA ASP A 25 -7.85 10.69 -27.96
C ASP A 25 -6.55 11.11 -28.65
N ASP A 26 -5.57 10.21 -28.74
CA ASP A 26 -4.28 10.45 -29.40
C ASP A 26 -4.27 10.13 -30.91
N GLY A 27 -5.39 9.62 -31.44
CA GLY A 27 -5.52 9.16 -32.82
C GLY A 27 -4.93 7.77 -33.10
N CYS A 28 -4.33 7.13 -32.09
CA CYS A 28 -3.72 5.79 -32.14
C CYS A 28 -4.44 4.79 -31.23
N GLY A 29 -5.60 5.17 -30.68
CA GLY A 29 -6.40 4.34 -29.77
C GLY A 29 -6.01 4.47 -28.29
N GLY A 30 -5.08 5.37 -27.96
CA GLY A 30 -4.79 5.82 -26.60
C GLY A 30 -5.65 7.03 -26.22
N GLY A 31 -5.81 7.26 -24.92
CA GLY A 31 -6.68 8.32 -24.44
C GLY A 31 -7.21 8.13 -23.03
N GLY A 32 -8.18 8.97 -22.66
CA GLY A 32 -8.78 8.92 -21.33
C GLY A 32 -10.14 9.61 -21.28
N ARG A 33 -11.00 9.10 -20.40
CA ARG A 33 -12.28 9.74 -20.04
C ARG A 33 -12.10 10.59 -18.78
N TYR A 34 -12.72 11.77 -18.74
CA TYR A 34 -12.61 12.70 -17.61
C TYR A 34 -13.95 13.39 -17.31
N PRO A 35 -14.65 13.02 -16.22
CA PRO A 35 -15.90 13.68 -15.83
C PRO A 35 -15.71 15.18 -15.57
N TYR A 36 -16.66 16.01 -15.99
CA TYR A 36 -16.58 17.47 -15.83
C TYR A 36 -16.41 17.88 -14.36
N ALA A 37 -17.22 17.29 -13.47
CA ALA A 37 -17.13 17.53 -12.04
C ALA A 37 -15.74 17.18 -11.49
N TRP A 38 -15.11 16.11 -11.98
CA TRP A 38 -13.77 15.73 -11.55
C TRP A 38 -12.71 16.73 -12.03
N LEU A 39 -12.77 17.15 -13.30
CA LEU A 39 -11.88 18.18 -13.83
C LEU A 39 -11.99 19.45 -12.98
N ARG A 40 -13.20 20.03 -12.85
CA ARG A 40 -13.45 21.25 -12.09
C ARG A 40 -12.93 21.18 -10.64
N ASN A 41 -13.13 20.03 -9.98
CA ASN A 41 -12.66 19.78 -8.61
C ASN A 41 -11.14 19.69 -8.49
N ASN A 42 -10.46 19.30 -9.56
CA ASN A 42 -9.01 19.14 -9.58
C ASN A 42 -8.32 20.26 -10.37
N CYS A 43 -8.99 21.40 -10.55
CA CYS A 43 -8.35 22.60 -11.09
C CYS A 43 -7.12 22.96 -10.25
N ARG A 44 -5.98 23.17 -10.93
CA ARG A 44 -4.68 23.44 -10.30
C ARG A 44 -4.30 24.92 -10.29
N CYS A 45 -5.22 25.82 -10.62
CA CYS A 45 -4.97 27.26 -10.56
C CYS A 45 -4.77 27.72 -9.10
N SER A 46 -4.17 28.90 -8.91
CA SER A 46 -3.83 29.43 -7.57
C SER A 46 -5.04 29.63 -6.64
N SER A 47 -6.24 29.77 -7.19
CA SER A 47 -7.49 29.87 -6.41
C SER A 47 -8.03 28.50 -5.97
N CYS A 48 -7.77 27.43 -6.72
CA CYS A 48 -8.29 26.09 -6.46
C CYS A 48 -7.29 25.16 -5.77
N ALA A 49 -5.98 25.42 -5.89
CA ALA A 49 -4.92 24.64 -5.27
C ALA A 49 -3.84 25.53 -4.62
N SER A 50 -3.15 25.01 -3.60
CA SER A 50 -1.91 25.63 -3.11
C SER A 50 -0.77 25.38 -4.11
N GLY A 51 0.00 26.43 -4.42
CA GLY A 51 1.14 26.30 -5.33
C GLY A 51 2.26 25.41 -4.75
N GLU A 52 2.44 25.45 -3.42
CA GLU A 52 3.52 24.73 -2.74
C GLU A 52 3.23 23.23 -2.53
N THR A 53 1.99 22.88 -2.17
CA THR A 53 1.66 21.51 -1.76
C THR A 53 0.68 20.80 -2.69
N GLY A 54 0.06 21.53 -3.64
CA GLY A 54 -0.98 20.98 -4.51
C GLY A 54 -2.28 20.61 -3.77
N PHE A 55 -2.45 21.03 -2.51
CA PHE A 55 -3.68 20.77 -1.77
C PHE A 55 -4.82 21.56 -2.39
N ARG A 56 -5.95 20.88 -2.57
CA ARG A 56 -7.19 21.51 -3.00
C ARG A 56 -7.66 22.51 -1.93
N LYS A 57 -7.94 23.73 -2.37
CA LYS A 57 -8.55 24.81 -1.57
C LYS A 57 -10.07 24.82 -1.65
N GLN A 58 -10.64 24.19 -2.68
CA GLN A 58 -12.07 24.16 -2.89
C GLN A 58 -12.78 23.46 -1.73
N VAL A 59 -13.70 24.18 -1.09
CA VAL A 59 -14.55 23.65 -0.03
C VAL A 59 -15.85 23.12 -0.62
N ILE A 60 -16.42 22.08 0.00
CA ILE A 60 -17.59 21.39 -0.53
C ILE A 60 -18.82 22.29 -0.70
N ARG A 61 -18.96 23.31 0.16
CA ARG A 61 -20.07 24.28 0.11
C ARG A 61 -20.07 25.07 -1.20
N ASP A 62 -18.90 25.36 -1.73
CA ASP A 62 -18.72 26.21 -2.92
C ASP A 62 -18.40 25.34 -4.16
N PHE A 63 -18.67 24.04 -4.05
CA PHE A 63 -18.39 23.07 -5.11
C PHE A 63 -19.48 23.06 -6.17
N GLN A 64 -19.07 23.26 -7.43
CA GLN A 64 -19.95 23.12 -8.58
C GLN A 64 -20.07 21.63 -8.93
N PHE A 65 -21.19 21.00 -8.54
CA PHE A 65 -21.44 19.57 -8.79
C PHE A 65 -21.78 19.23 -10.24
N ARG A 66 -22.22 20.22 -11.02
CA ARG A 66 -22.59 20.07 -12.43
C ARG A 66 -21.97 21.18 -13.28
N PRO A 67 -20.62 21.28 -13.31
CA PRO A 67 -19.97 22.31 -14.08
C PRO A 67 -20.09 21.98 -15.56
N VAL A 68 -20.44 22.97 -16.38
CA VAL A 68 -20.53 22.81 -17.84
C VAL A 68 -19.39 23.60 -18.49
N PRO A 69 -18.58 23.00 -19.37
CA PRO A 69 -17.56 23.74 -20.08
C PRO A 69 -18.17 24.54 -21.23
N ASP A 70 -18.01 25.86 -21.21
CA ASP A 70 -18.33 26.74 -22.34
C ASP A 70 -17.43 26.45 -23.55
N ARG A 71 -16.16 26.13 -23.29
CA ARG A 71 -15.15 25.83 -24.29
C ARG A 71 -14.06 24.95 -23.70
N PHE A 72 -13.56 23.99 -24.47
CA PHE A 72 -12.33 23.28 -24.16
C PHE A 72 -11.57 22.98 -25.45
N GLU A 73 -10.25 22.90 -25.36
CA GLU A 73 -9.38 22.57 -26.48
C GLU A 73 -8.01 22.09 -25.99
N ILE A 74 -7.28 21.39 -26.84
CA ILE A 74 -5.86 21.14 -26.61
C ILE A 74 -5.07 22.36 -27.08
N ILE A 75 -4.32 22.97 -26.16
CA ILE A 75 -3.38 24.05 -26.44
C ILE A 75 -1.96 23.54 -26.28
N SER A 76 -1.02 24.10 -27.05
CA SER A 76 0.41 23.75 -27.00
C SER A 76 0.74 22.27 -27.20
N ASP A 77 -0.18 21.49 -27.78
CA ASP A 77 -0.11 20.03 -28.00
C ASP A 77 -0.08 19.15 -26.73
N ASP A 78 0.03 19.73 -25.54
CA ASP A 78 0.24 19.00 -24.27
C ASP A 78 -0.60 19.51 -23.10
N VAL A 79 -1.50 20.47 -23.32
CA VAL A 79 -2.38 21.02 -22.27
C VAL A 79 -3.83 21.00 -22.71
N LEU A 80 -4.70 20.43 -21.86
CA LEU A 80 -6.15 20.62 -21.96
C LEU A 80 -6.54 21.96 -21.31
N TYR A 81 -7.05 22.89 -22.09
CA TYR A 81 -7.69 24.11 -21.63
C TYR A 81 -9.20 23.88 -21.48
N VAL A 82 -9.78 24.34 -20.36
CA VAL A 82 -11.23 24.32 -20.13
C VAL A 82 -11.69 25.65 -19.55
N LYS A 83 -12.63 26.30 -20.22
CA LYS A 83 -13.39 27.44 -19.71
C LYS A 83 -14.77 26.96 -19.28
N TRP A 84 -15.13 27.26 -18.05
CA TRP A 84 -16.39 26.86 -17.42
C TRP A 84 -17.46 27.96 -17.53
N ASP A 85 -18.72 27.55 -17.35
CA ASP A 85 -19.94 28.38 -17.31
C ASP A 85 -19.91 29.51 -16.26
N ASP A 86 -19.16 29.32 -15.17
CA ASP A 86 -18.88 30.34 -14.15
C ASP A 86 -17.72 31.30 -14.54
N SER A 87 -17.29 31.27 -15.81
CA SER A 87 -16.11 31.96 -16.34
C SER A 87 -14.77 31.51 -15.76
N HIS A 88 -14.74 30.51 -14.88
CA HIS A 88 -13.49 29.97 -14.37
C HIS A 88 -12.70 29.30 -15.50
N VAL A 89 -11.37 29.34 -15.40
CA VAL A 89 -10.48 28.71 -16.37
C VAL A 89 -9.61 27.70 -15.65
N SER A 90 -9.54 26.50 -16.22
CA SER A 90 -8.67 25.43 -15.77
C SER A 90 -7.75 24.99 -16.91
N THR A 91 -6.51 24.64 -16.56
CA THR A 91 -5.56 24.02 -17.47
C THR A 91 -5.02 22.75 -16.83
N TYR A 92 -4.84 21.71 -17.65
CA TYR A 92 -4.34 20.42 -17.20
C TYR A 92 -3.27 19.94 -18.17
N ASP A 93 -2.12 19.58 -17.64
CA ASP A 93 -1.10 18.83 -18.37
C ASP A 93 -1.67 17.47 -18.80
N LEU A 94 -1.45 17.08 -20.05
CA LEU A 94 -2.00 15.84 -20.60
C LEU A 94 -1.40 14.61 -19.95
N GLN A 95 -0.11 14.61 -19.59
CA GLN A 95 0.52 13.51 -18.88
C GLN A 95 -0.12 13.32 -17.50
N TRP A 96 -0.41 14.42 -16.79
CA TRP A 96 -1.13 14.39 -15.51
C TRP A 96 -2.53 13.80 -15.65
N LEU A 97 -3.23 14.10 -16.75
CA LEU A 97 -4.54 13.50 -17.06
C LEU A 97 -4.42 12.01 -17.36
N LEU A 98 -3.50 11.59 -18.22
CA LEU A 98 -3.35 10.19 -18.63
C LEU A 98 -3.04 9.25 -17.46
N GLU A 99 -2.26 9.72 -16.48
CA GLU A 99 -2.01 9.00 -15.22
C GLU A 99 -3.27 8.81 -14.34
N ARG A 100 -4.35 9.55 -14.63
CA ARG A 100 -5.58 9.66 -13.82
C ARG A 100 -6.85 9.43 -14.65
N ASN A 101 -6.71 8.75 -15.78
CA ASN A 101 -7.83 8.48 -16.68
C ASN A 101 -8.88 7.55 -16.04
N PHE A 102 -10.14 7.67 -16.47
CA PHE A 102 -11.25 6.87 -15.98
C PHE A 102 -11.63 5.72 -16.93
N ASN A 103 -10.69 5.22 -17.75
CA ASN A 103 -11.00 4.11 -18.64
C ASN A 103 -11.29 2.84 -17.81
N GLU A 104 -12.23 2.02 -18.28
CA GLU A 104 -12.52 0.72 -17.66
C GLU A 104 -11.32 -0.23 -17.78
N GLY A 105 -11.12 -1.10 -16.78
CA GLY A 105 -10.03 -2.07 -16.78
C GLY A 105 -8.64 -1.50 -16.52
N GLN A 106 -8.52 -0.21 -16.17
CA GLN A 106 -7.29 0.35 -15.64
C GLN A 106 -7.09 -0.10 -14.19
N GLU A 107 -6.35 -1.19 -14.00
CA GLU A 107 -5.78 -1.47 -12.68
C GLU A 107 -4.80 -0.35 -12.34
N ARG A 108 -4.99 0.30 -11.20
CA ARG A 108 -3.95 1.20 -10.66
C ARG A 108 -2.66 0.39 -10.55
N ARG A 109 -1.52 1.03 -10.77
CA ARG A 109 -0.19 0.46 -10.47
C ARG A 109 -0.03 0.28 -8.95
N GLU A 110 -0.85 -0.57 -8.37
CA GLU A 110 -0.53 -1.19 -7.09
C GLU A 110 0.55 -2.23 -7.39
N TYR A 111 1.52 -2.37 -6.49
CA TYR A 111 2.49 -3.46 -6.60
C TYR A 111 1.70 -4.77 -6.60
N GLN A 112 1.60 -5.42 -7.77
CA GLN A 112 0.97 -6.73 -7.84
C GLN A 112 1.84 -7.68 -7.02
N GLN A 113 1.28 -8.14 -5.90
CA GLN A 113 1.96 -9.08 -5.03
C GLN A 113 2.17 -10.39 -5.76
N ILE A 114 3.42 -10.86 -5.78
CA ILE A 114 3.78 -12.14 -6.36
C ILE A 114 3.68 -13.19 -5.27
N LYS A 115 2.68 -14.05 -5.41
CA LYS A 115 2.42 -15.13 -4.48
C LYS A 115 3.42 -16.27 -4.66
N TRP A 116 3.73 -16.98 -3.57
CA TRP A 116 4.76 -18.02 -3.57
C TRP A 116 4.37 -19.26 -2.76
N THR A 117 5.09 -20.35 -3.02
CA THR A 117 4.93 -21.64 -2.35
C THR A 117 6.27 -22.08 -1.77
N ALA A 118 6.29 -23.17 -0.99
CA ALA A 118 7.53 -23.76 -0.50
C ALA A 118 8.50 -24.11 -1.65
N GLU A 119 7.98 -24.54 -2.81
CA GLU A 119 8.77 -24.88 -3.99
C GLU A 119 9.43 -23.66 -4.63
N SER A 120 8.73 -22.52 -4.70
CA SER A 120 9.27 -21.28 -5.28
C SER A 120 10.01 -20.38 -4.27
N PHE A 121 9.98 -20.70 -2.98
CA PHE A 121 10.54 -19.84 -1.93
C PHE A 121 12.04 -19.57 -2.12
N SER A 122 12.83 -20.60 -2.45
CA SER A 122 14.28 -20.43 -2.63
C SER A 122 14.65 -19.54 -3.82
N THR A 123 13.82 -19.51 -4.86
CA THR A 123 14.07 -18.72 -6.07
C THR A 123 13.56 -17.30 -5.96
N MET A 124 12.49 -17.06 -5.19
CA MET A 124 11.94 -15.73 -4.95
C MET A 124 12.69 -14.98 -3.83
N LEU A 125 13.19 -15.67 -2.79
CA LEU A 125 13.77 -15.04 -1.61
C LEU A 125 14.97 -14.16 -1.97
N ARG A 126 14.88 -12.89 -1.60
CA ARG A 126 15.94 -11.91 -1.77
C ARG A 126 16.62 -11.61 -0.44
N SER A 127 17.92 -11.38 -0.51
CA SER A 127 18.74 -11.00 0.63
C SER A 127 19.52 -9.74 0.33
N PHE A 128 19.61 -8.85 1.32
CA PHE A 128 20.34 -7.59 1.23
C PHE A 128 21.41 -7.53 2.32
N LYS A 129 22.47 -6.76 2.13
CA LYS A 129 23.45 -6.48 3.20
C LYS A 129 23.00 -5.24 3.97
N TYR A 130 23.01 -5.31 5.30
CA TYR A 130 22.57 -4.22 6.19
C TYR A 130 23.18 -2.87 5.80
N GLU A 131 24.51 -2.80 5.71
CA GLU A 131 25.24 -1.58 5.37
C GLU A 131 24.83 -0.96 4.03
N ASN A 132 24.48 -1.80 3.04
CA ASN A 132 24.05 -1.31 1.73
C ASN A 132 22.66 -0.69 1.81
N VAL A 133 21.74 -1.31 2.55
CA VAL A 133 20.38 -0.77 2.76
C VAL A 133 20.43 0.57 3.50
N ILE A 134 21.31 0.69 4.50
CA ILE A 134 21.48 1.94 5.25
C ILE A 134 22.06 3.05 4.35
N LYS A 135 23.07 2.75 3.53
CA LYS A 135 23.87 3.78 2.83
C LYS A 135 23.43 4.10 1.40
N SER A 136 22.65 3.26 0.74
CA SER A 136 22.27 3.44 -0.67
C SER A 136 20.75 3.53 -0.83
N ASP A 137 20.28 4.63 -1.44
CA ASP A 137 18.85 4.79 -1.80
C ASP A 137 18.41 3.76 -2.84
N GLU A 138 19.29 3.38 -3.77
CA GLU A 138 18.97 2.35 -4.77
C GLU A 138 18.72 0.99 -4.11
N VAL A 139 19.59 0.59 -3.18
CA VAL A 139 19.43 -0.69 -2.46
C VAL A 139 18.26 -0.65 -1.49
N LEU A 140 18.02 0.50 -0.85
CA LEU A 140 16.82 0.73 -0.04
C LEU A 140 15.56 0.54 -0.88
N LEU A 141 15.48 1.16 -2.06
CA LEU A 141 14.33 1.03 -2.96
C LEU A 141 14.11 -0.44 -3.34
N GLN A 142 15.15 -1.14 -3.77
CA GLN A 142 15.07 -2.57 -4.12
C GLN A 142 14.56 -3.43 -2.96
N TRP A 143 15.00 -3.15 -1.73
CA TRP A 143 14.53 -3.86 -0.53
C TRP A 143 13.05 -3.57 -0.24
N LEU A 144 12.63 -2.30 -0.31
CA LEU A 144 11.24 -1.90 -0.10
C LEU A 144 10.30 -2.48 -1.16
N GLU A 145 10.70 -2.46 -2.44
CA GLU A 145 9.95 -3.08 -3.53
C GLU A 145 9.86 -4.59 -3.36
N THR A 146 10.95 -5.24 -2.91
CA THR A 146 10.93 -6.67 -2.60
C THR A 146 9.91 -6.97 -1.50
N LEU A 147 9.89 -6.19 -0.42
CA LEU A 147 8.90 -6.35 0.64
C LEU A 147 7.47 -6.10 0.13
N ALA A 148 7.26 -5.08 -0.70
CA ALA A 148 5.94 -4.77 -1.27
C ALA A 148 5.43 -5.88 -2.20
N ILE A 149 6.32 -6.50 -2.99
CA ILE A 149 5.96 -7.53 -3.98
C ILE A 149 5.82 -8.92 -3.35
N TYR A 150 6.77 -9.33 -2.51
CA TYR A 150 6.84 -10.72 -2.01
C TYR A 150 6.44 -10.88 -0.55
N GLY A 151 6.30 -9.77 0.19
CA GLY A 151 5.97 -9.77 1.62
C GLY A 151 7.10 -10.17 2.56
N ILE A 152 8.26 -10.61 2.05
CA ILE A 152 9.38 -11.10 2.86
C ILE A 152 10.74 -10.86 2.20
N SER A 153 11.76 -10.58 3.01
CA SER A 153 13.16 -10.52 2.60
C SER A 153 14.08 -10.77 3.79
N ILE A 154 15.36 -11.08 3.53
CA ILE A 154 16.38 -11.22 4.57
C ILE A 154 17.37 -10.06 4.49
N ILE A 155 17.71 -9.46 5.63
CA ILE A 155 18.88 -8.60 5.74
C ILE A 155 19.98 -9.36 6.46
N LYS A 156 21.15 -9.44 5.82
CA LYS A 156 22.33 -10.16 6.31
C LYS A 156 23.35 -9.19 6.85
N SER A 157 24.23 -9.72 7.71
CA SER A 157 25.36 -9.00 8.27
C SER A 157 24.95 -7.73 9.04
N CYS A 158 23.86 -7.80 9.82
CA CYS A 158 23.35 -6.69 10.63
C CYS A 158 24.20 -6.40 11.88
N GLY A 159 25.10 -7.30 12.27
CA GLY A 159 25.75 -7.25 13.58
C GLY A 159 24.86 -7.82 14.69
N LEU A 160 25.29 -7.69 15.94
CA LEU A 160 24.61 -8.21 17.13
C LEU A 160 24.10 -7.08 18.05
N GLU A 161 24.14 -5.83 17.59
CA GLU A 161 23.71 -4.69 18.37
C GLU A 161 22.18 -4.56 18.38
N HIS A 162 21.59 -4.30 19.55
CA HIS A 162 20.13 -4.27 19.71
C HIS A 162 19.43 -3.10 19.00
N ASP A 163 20.16 -2.04 18.64
CA ASP A 163 19.56 -0.84 18.04
C ASP A 163 19.46 -0.88 16.50
N ARG A 164 19.95 -1.95 15.85
CA ARG A 164 19.94 -2.09 14.38
C ARG A 164 18.54 -2.04 13.76
N ILE A 165 17.54 -2.60 14.45
CA ILE A 165 16.13 -2.48 14.01
C ILE A 165 15.68 -1.01 14.04
N LYS A 166 16.09 -0.23 15.04
CA LYS A 166 15.69 1.18 15.16
C LYS A 166 16.33 2.03 14.06
N GLU A 167 17.61 1.79 13.78
CA GLU A 167 18.34 2.42 12.68
C GLU A 167 17.68 2.12 11.33
N LEU A 168 17.41 0.84 11.05
CA LEU A 168 16.75 0.41 9.83
C LEU A 168 15.33 1.00 9.69
N ALA A 169 14.55 1.01 10.76
CA ALA A 169 13.23 1.61 10.75
C ALA A 169 13.28 3.13 10.53
N ALA A 170 14.24 3.83 11.14
CA ALA A 170 14.44 5.26 10.95
C ALA A 170 14.93 5.62 9.53
N ARG A 171 15.58 4.68 8.84
CA ARG A 171 15.97 4.84 7.42
C ARG A 171 14.75 4.88 6.49
N VAL A 172 13.63 4.27 6.88
CA VAL A 172 12.39 4.22 6.12
C VAL A 172 11.38 5.25 6.64
N ALA A 173 11.04 5.17 7.93
CA ALA A 173 10.05 6.01 8.58
C ALA A 173 10.22 5.96 10.12
N PHE A 174 9.35 5.24 10.81
CA PHE A 174 9.31 5.15 12.27
C PHE A 174 8.77 3.80 12.74
N LEU A 175 9.12 3.42 13.97
CA LEU A 175 8.57 2.24 14.63
C LEU A 175 7.17 2.52 15.20
N LYS A 176 6.23 1.61 14.91
CA LYS A 176 4.90 1.62 15.53
C LYS A 176 5.01 1.10 16.96
N ARG A 177 4.73 1.95 17.95
CA ARG A 177 4.68 1.56 19.36
C ARG A 177 3.43 0.73 19.64
N THR A 178 3.60 -0.39 20.34
CA THR A 178 2.52 -1.24 20.85
C THR A 178 2.55 -1.27 22.38
N HIS A 179 1.67 -2.04 23.02
CA HIS A 179 1.75 -2.27 24.46
C HIS A 179 3.00 -3.08 24.87
N TYR A 180 3.64 -3.82 23.94
CA TYR A 180 4.95 -4.44 24.12
C TYR A 180 6.14 -3.46 23.97
N GLY A 181 5.87 -2.19 23.65
CA GLY A 181 6.88 -1.14 23.47
C GLY A 181 7.15 -0.77 22.01
N LYS A 182 8.27 -0.08 21.76
CA LYS A 182 8.74 0.24 20.40
C LYS A 182 9.53 -0.90 19.77
N THR A 183 10.20 -1.69 20.62
CA THR A 183 10.97 -2.89 20.31
C THR A 183 10.77 -3.84 21.47
N PHE A 184 10.83 -5.14 21.21
CA PHE A 184 10.73 -6.17 22.24
C PHE A 184 11.81 -7.23 22.02
N ARG A 185 12.17 -7.96 23.07
CA ARG A 185 13.14 -9.06 23.02
C ARG A 185 12.40 -10.38 23.08
N VAL A 186 12.64 -11.23 22.08
CA VAL A 186 12.08 -12.58 22.00
C VAL A 186 13.10 -13.53 22.61
N GLU A 187 12.93 -13.81 23.89
CA GLU A 187 13.75 -14.73 24.68
C GLU A 187 12.88 -15.40 25.75
N ALA A 188 13.30 -16.56 26.25
CA ALA A 188 12.54 -17.28 27.26
C ALA A 188 12.49 -16.48 28.58
N LYS A 189 11.28 -16.26 29.11
CA LYS A 189 11.04 -15.58 30.40
C LYS A 189 10.23 -16.49 31.32
N ASP A 190 10.59 -16.52 32.60
CA ASP A 190 9.92 -17.39 33.60
C ASP A 190 8.45 -17.01 33.83
N ASP A 191 8.10 -15.73 33.71
CA ASP A 191 6.76 -15.15 33.94
C ASP A 191 6.03 -14.74 32.65
N ALA A 192 6.40 -15.34 31.51
CA ALA A 192 5.85 -15.00 30.19
C ALA A 192 4.32 -15.15 30.08
N THR A 193 3.59 -14.05 29.89
CA THR A 193 2.17 -14.10 29.49
C THR A 193 1.98 -14.32 27.99
N ASN A 194 2.96 -13.93 27.18
CA ASN A 194 2.98 -14.14 25.74
C ASN A 194 3.75 -15.42 25.38
N LEU A 195 3.17 -16.26 24.52
CA LEU A 195 3.78 -17.52 24.07
C LEU A 195 5.12 -17.31 23.35
N ALA A 196 5.34 -16.15 22.73
CA ALA A 196 6.60 -15.82 22.07
C ALA A 196 7.80 -15.78 23.03
N TYR A 197 7.58 -15.62 24.34
CA TYR A 197 8.63 -15.63 25.35
C TYR A 197 8.78 -17.00 26.03
N ARG A 198 8.39 -18.07 25.34
CA ARG A 198 8.53 -19.46 25.78
C ARG A 198 9.31 -20.26 24.73
N SER A 199 9.96 -21.34 25.15
CA SER A 199 10.69 -22.25 24.25
C SER A 199 9.78 -23.29 23.56
N THR A 200 8.49 -22.98 23.42
CA THR A 200 7.50 -23.86 22.79
C THR A 200 7.33 -23.52 21.31
N TYR A 201 6.94 -24.51 20.50
CA TYR A 201 6.63 -24.29 19.09
C TYR A 201 5.52 -23.24 18.92
N LEU A 202 5.75 -22.28 18.02
CA LEU A 202 4.76 -21.30 17.59
C LEU A 202 4.26 -21.69 16.20
N GLN A 203 2.98 -22.06 16.11
CA GLN A 203 2.33 -22.31 14.82
C GLN A 203 2.32 -21.05 13.95
N LEU A 204 2.11 -21.23 12.64
CA LEU A 204 1.89 -20.10 11.72
C LEU A 204 0.81 -19.15 12.26
N HIS A 205 1.16 -17.88 12.37
CA HIS A 205 0.30 -16.82 12.90
C HIS A 205 0.63 -15.48 12.26
N THR A 206 -0.27 -14.53 12.42
CA THR A 206 0.01 -13.10 12.25
C THR A 206 0.12 -12.46 13.62
N ASP A 207 1.02 -11.49 13.78
CA ASP A 207 1.20 -10.82 15.06
C ASP A 207 0.07 -9.83 15.34
N LEU A 208 -0.26 -9.72 16.62
CA LEU A 208 -1.15 -8.71 17.17
C LEU A 208 -2.56 -8.65 16.53
N PRO A 209 -3.25 -9.78 16.24
CA PRO A 209 -4.58 -9.75 15.60
C PRO A 209 -5.68 -9.12 16.48
N TYR A 210 -5.36 -8.82 17.74
CA TYR A 210 -6.16 -8.05 18.69
C TYR A 210 -6.04 -6.52 18.52
N TYR A 211 -5.35 -6.02 17.48
CA TYR A 211 -5.40 -4.62 17.05
C TYR A 211 -6.25 -4.48 15.79
N GLU A 212 -7.10 -3.45 15.73
CA GLU A 212 -7.80 -3.07 14.49
C GLU A 212 -6.82 -2.58 13.42
N TYR A 213 -5.84 -1.78 13.82
CA TYR A 213 -4.76 -1.33 12.94
C TYR A 213 -3.43 -1.99 13.34
N THR A 214 -3.19 -3.18 12.79
CA THR A 214 -2.00 -4.01 13.03
C THR A 214 -0.73 -3.39 12.41
N PRO A 215 0.47 -3.80 12.85
CA PRO A 215 1.71 -3.47 12.14
C PRO A 215 1.70 -4.09 10.74
N GLY A 216 1.97 -3.27 9.70
CA GLY A 216 2.03 -3.77 8.32
C GLY A 216 3.33 -4.53 7.98
N VAL A 217 4.41 -4.30 8.73
CA VAL A 217 5.69 -5.00 8.57
C VAL A 217 6.26 -5.31 9.96
N ILE A 218 6.84 -6.49 10.12
CA ILE A 218 7.54 -6.93 11.32
C ILE A 218 9.02 -7.11 10.98
N LEU A 219 9.90 -6.63 11.86
CA LEU A 219 11.34 -6.78 11.74
C LEU A 219 11.84 -7.67 12.88
N LEU A 220 12.46 -8.81 12.53
CA LEU A 220 13.11 -9.71 13.48
C LEU A 220 14.61 -9.72 13.24
N HIS A 221 15.38 -9.45 14.28
CA HIS A 221 16.84 -9.44 14.24
C HIS A 221 17.36 -10.52 15.19
N CYS A 222 17.95 -11.57 14.60
CA CYS A 222 18.62 -12.60 15.37
C CYS A 222 19.91 -12.03 15.98
N ILE A 223 19.92 -11.85 17.30
CA ILE A 223 21.08 -11.40 18.09
C ILE A 223 21.89 -12.60 18.60
N ILE A 224 21.20 -13.66 19.02
CA ILE A 224 21.81 -14.89 19.53
C ILE A 224 21.07 -16.05 18.87
N GLN A 225 21.82 -16.92 18.20
CA GLN A 225 21.30 -18.20 17.74
C GLN A 225 21.63 -19.26 18.80
N PRO A 226 20.64 -19.95 19.38
CA PRO A 226 20.88 -21.03 20.32
C PRO A 226 21.71 -22.16 19.69
N GLU A 227 22.59 -22.79 20.47
CA GLU A 227 23.35 -23.97 20.04
C GLU A 227 22.51 -25.26 20.02
N SER A 228 21.33 -25.23 20.66
CA SER A 228 20.38 -26.34 20.66
C SER A 228 19.73 -26.53 19.29
N SER A 229 19.32 -27.77 18.98
CA SER A 229 18.44 -28.05 17.84
C SER A 229 17.07 -27.38 18.02
N GLY A 230 16.48 -26.89 16.93
CA GLY A 230 15.20 -26.20 16.94
C GLY A 230 15.32 -24.68 16.74
N GLY A 231 14.18 -23.98 16.80
CA GLY A 231 14.13 -22.52 16.64
C GLY A 231 14.21 -22.06 15.19
N GLU A 232 13.94 -22.96 14.24
CA GLU A 232 13.82 -22.64 12.83
C GLU A 232 12.63 -21.71 12.59
N ASN A 233 12.78 -20.76 11.66
CA ASN A 233 11.68 -19.92 11.23
C ASN A 233 10.85 -20.66 10.19
N GLU A 234 9.54 -20.75 10.42
CA GLU A 234 8.55 -21.21 9.45
C GLU A 234 7.78 -20.01 8.91
N VAL A 235 7.61 -19.93 7.59
CA VAL A 235 6.88 -18.86 6.91
C VAL A 235 5.98 -19.43 5.83
N THR A 236 4.86 -18.75 5.57
CA THR A 236 3.94 -19.10 4.49
C THR A 236 3.39 -17.85 3.84
N ASP A 237 2.98 -17.96 2.58
CA ASP A 237 2.21 -16.93 1.90
C ASP A 237 0.72 -17.10 2.21
N GLY A 238 0.21 -16.27 3.12
CA GLY A 238 -1.19 -16.28 3.50
C GLY A 238 -2.15 -15.96 2.35
N LEU A 239 -1.73 -15.16 1.38
CA LEU A 239 -2.57 -14.81 0.21
C LEU A 239 -2.72 -16.01 -0.70
N PHE A 240 -1.62 -16.72 -0.98
CA PHE A 240 -1.66 -17.96 -1.75
C PHE A 240 -2.57 -19.01 -1.09
N VAL A 241 -2.42 -19.20 0.23
CA VAL A 241 -3.24 -20.14 1.00
C VAL A 241 -4.72 -19.75 0.94
N CYS A 242 -5.05 -18.46 1.05
CA CYS A 242 -6.42 -17.95 0.97
C CYS A 242 -7.05 -18.19 -0.41
N GLU A 243 -6.32 -17.93 -1.50
CA GLU A 243 -6.80 -18.22 -2.86
C GLU A 243 -7.02 -19.71 -3.07
N ARG A 244 -6.06 -20.53 -2.64
CA ARG A 244 -6.20 -21.97 -2.74
C ARG A 244 -7.39 -22.49 -1.93
N LEU A 245 -7.62 -21.96 -0.73
CA LEU A 245 -8.79 -22.30 0.08
C LEU A 245 -10.10 -21.91 -0.62
N LYS A 246 -10.14 -20.74 -1.25
CA LYS A 246 -11.29 -20.26 -2.01
C LYS A 246 -11.64 -21.19 -3.17
N GLU A 247 -10.63 -21.72 -3.87
CA GLU A 247 -10.82 -22.69 -4.94
C GLU A 247 -11.32 -24.05 -4.44
N ILE A 248 -10.65 -24.63 -3.43
CA ILE A 248 -10.93 -26.00 -2.98
C ILE A 248 -12.16 -26.09 -2.06
N ASN A 249 -12.49 -25.02 -1.34
CA ASN A 249 -13.62 -24.98 -0.43
C ASN A 249 -14.15 -23.54 -0.24
N PRO A 250 -14.94 -23.02 -1.21
CA PRO A 250 -15.50 -21.67 -1.16
C PRO A 250 -16.33 -21.40 0.11
N ASN A 251 -17.00 -22.41 0.65
CA ASN A 251 -17.82 -22.28 1.85
C ASN A 251 -16.97 -22.03 3.10
N ARG A 252 -15.84 -22.73 3.25
CA ARG A 252 -14.88 -22.48 4.35
C ARG A 252 -14.20 -21.14 4.20
N TYR A 253 -13.78 -20.79 2.98
CA TYR A 253 -13.24 -19.46 2.71
C TYR A 253 -14.24 -18.38 3.13
N LYS A 254 -15.50 -18.49 2.70
CA LYS A 254 -16.58 -17.55 3.08
C LYS A 254 -16.78 -17.49 4.59
N ALA A 255 -16.80 -18.62 5.28
CA ALA A 255 -16.92 -18.63 6.75
C ALA A 255 -15.77 -17.88 7.41
N LEU A 256 -14.52 -18.16 7.01
CA LEU A 256 -13.32 -17.52 7.56
C LEU A 256 -13.19 -16.04 7.18
N SER A 257 -13.82 -15.60 6.09
CA SER A 257 -13.78 -14.19 5.65
C SER A 257 -14.98 -13.34 6.08
N THR A 258 -15.99 -13.94 6.73
CA THR A 258 -17.21 -13.21 7.12
C THR A 258 -17.62 -13.38 8.57
N ILE A 259 -17.28 -14.51 9.20
CA ILE A 259 -17.66 -14.77 10.59
C ILE A 259 -16.57 -14.17 11.49
N PRO A 260 -16.88 -13.14 12.30
CA PRO A 260 -15.91 -12.56 13.20
C PRO A 260 -15.53 -13.55 14.31
N VAL A 261 -14.24 -13.64 14.58
CA VAL A 261 -13.69 -14.29 15.77
C VAL A 261 -13.23 -13.23 16.76
N ARG A 262 -13.08 -13.63 18.03
CA ARG A 262 -12.62 -12.74 19.09
C ARG A 262 -11.14 -12.97 19.37
N TRP A 263 -10.31 -12.02 18.95
CA TRP A 263 -8.89 -11.96 19.26
C TRP A 263 -8.69 -11.24 20.59
N ILE A 264 -7.96 -11.85 21.52
CA ILE A 264 -7.75 -11.31 22.87
C ILE A 264 -6.27 -11.36 23.20
N ASP A 265 -5.76 -10.26 23.75
CA ASP A 265 -4.52 -10.27 24.52
C ASP A 265 -4.81 -9.73 25.92
N HIS A 266 -4.55 -10.56 26.93
CA HIS A 266 -4.74 -10.20 28.32
C HIS A 266 -3.51 -10.66 29.11
N GLY A 267 -2.80 -9.70 29.71
CA GLY A 267 -1.55 -9.99 30.39
C GLY A 267 -0.85 -8.74 30.89
N HIS A 268 0.45 -8.89 31.13
CA HIS A 268 1.31 -7.82 31.58
C HIS A 268 2.68 -7.87 30.90
N ASP A 269 3.25 -6.70 30.61
CA ASP A 269 4.62 -6.57 30.11
C ASP A 269 5.16 -5.18 30.45
N ASN A 270 6.47 -5.06 30.68
CA ASN A 270 7.18 -3.81 30.95
C ASN A 270 6.54 -2.95 32.06
N GLY A 271 5.94 -3.60 33.06
CA GLY A 271 5.26 -2.94 34.19
C GLY A 271 3.84 -2.42 33.89
N TYR A 272 3.26 -2.78 32.75
CA TYR A 272 1.88 -2.43 32.37
C TYR A 272 1.01 -3.67 32.28
N ASN A 273 -0.24 -3.56 32.76
CA ASN A 273 -1.28 -4.53 32.48
C ASN A 273 -2.08 -4.09 31.26
N PHE A 274 -2.51 -5.03 30.43
CA PHE A 274 -3.31 -4.75 29.24
C PHE A 274 -4.39 -5.80 29.02
N HIS A 275 -5.47 -5.36 28.37
CA HIS A 275 -6.58 -6.21 27.94
C HIS A 275 -7.10 -5.67 26.60
N ASN A 276 -6.60 -6.23 25.50
CA ASN A 276 -6.98 -5.85 24.15
C ASN A 276 -7.96 -6.87 23.58
N ILE A 277 -9.01 -6.39 22.91
CA ILE A 277 -10.01 -7.23 22.26
C ILE A 277 -10.28 -6.66 20.87
N HIS A 278 -10.21 -7.50 19.85
CA HIS A 278 -10.62 -7.16 18.50
C HIS A 278 -11.55 -8.24 17.93
N HIS A 279 -12.56 -7.82 17.19
CA HIS A 279 -13.49 -8.69 16.48
C HIS A 279 -13.28 -8.52 14.99
N ALA A 280 -12.70 -9.52 14.35
CA ALA A 280 -12.52 -9.59 12.91
C ALA A 280 -12.62 -11.03 12.45
N PRO A 281 -12.98 -11.30 11.18
CA PRO A 281 -12.81 -12.62 10.59
C PRO A 281 -11.36 -13.10 10.66
N VAL A 282 -11.07 -14.30 10.19
CA VAL A 282 -9.69 -14.82 10.10
C VAL A 282 -9.02 -14.35 8.81
N ILE A 283 -9.80 -14.10 7.77
CA ILE A 283 -9.36 -13.56 6.48
C ILE A 283 -10.05 -12.20 6.32
N TRP A 284 -9.32 -11.10 6.46
CA TRP A 284 -9.85 -9.74 6.34
C TRP A 284 -8.91 -8.81 5.60
#